data_AF-A0A101TT74-F1
#
_entry.id   AF-A0A101TT74-F1
#
_cell.length_a   1.000
_cell.length_b   1.000
_cell.length_c   1.000
_cell.angle_alpha   90.00
_cell.angle_beta   90.00
_cell.angle_gamma   90.00
#
_symmetry.space_group_name_H-M   'P 1'
#
loop_
_entity.id
_entity.type
_entity.pdbx_description
1 polymer ?
#
loop_
_entity_poly.entity_id
_entity_poly.type
_entity_poly.pdbx_seq_one_letter_code
_entity_poly.pdbx_strand_id
1 'polypeptide(L)'
;MGIIHALLCWVMEVFGPRPRGRHRAERAATVPQLLAPPTRPAHRSTSPRSPYGLESPLKGEETALVRPYLVAFEERQRQRERRLALVLAADFGIDLDQHVIGARRAA
;
A
#
# COMPACT_ATOMS: atom_id res chain seq x y z
N MET A 1 -16.61 27.24 17.78
CA MET A 1 -15.69 26.08 17.81
C MET A 1 -15.88 25.38 19.15
N GLY A 2 -16.73 24.35 19.21
CA GLY A 2 -17.17 23.74 20.48
C GLY A 2 -16.08 22.88 21.16
N ILE A 3 -16.25 22.64 22.46
CA ILE A 3 -15.36 21.81 23.29
C ILE A 3 -15.06 20.44 22.66
N ILE A 4 -16.05 19.85 21.97
CA ILE A 4 -15.91 18.57 21.26
C ILE A 4 -14.79 18.66 20.22
N HIS A 5 -14.73 19.74 19.43
CA HIS A 5 -13.67 19.93 18.44
C HIS A 5 -12.30 20.11 19.09
N ALA A 6 -12.23 20.85 20.19
CA ALA A 6 -10.97 21.05 20.91
C ALA A 6 -10.42 19.72 21.47
N LEU A 7 -11.31 18.89 22.03
CA LEU A 7 -10.98 17.58 22.57
C LEU A 7 -10.57 16.60 21.46
N LEU A 8 -11.27 16.64 20.31
CA LEU A 8 -10.93 15.82 19.15
C LEU A 8 -9.57 16.20 18.54
N CYS A 9 -9.27 17.49 18.44
CA CYS A 9 -7.95 17.98 18.01
C CYS A 9 -6.84 17.52 18.96
N TRP A 10 -7.06 17.63 20.27
CA TRP A 10 -6.08 17.22 21.28
C TRP A 10 -5.80 15.71 21.25
N VAL A 11 -6.83 14.87 21.13
CA VAL A 11 -6.67 13.41 21.02
C VAL A 11 -5.91 13.04 19.74
N MET A 12 -6.20 13.70 18.61
CA MET A 12 -5.49 13.49 17.35
C MET A 12 -4.03 13.95 17.39
N GLU A 13 -3.69 14.94 18.21
CA GLU A 13 -2.31 15.39 18.38
C GLU A 13 -1.48 14.41 19.24
N VAL A 14 -2.09 13.82 20.27
CA VAL A 14 -1.43 12.87 21.17
C VAL A 14 -1.32 11.46 20.56
N PHE A 15 -2.37 10.98 19.90
CA PHE A 15 -2.46 9.61 19.40
C PHE A 15 -2.46 9.48 17.89
N GLY A 16 -2.55 10.60 17.18
CA GLY A 16 -2.56 10.59 15.73
C GLY A 16 -1.26 10.00 15.16
N PRO A 17 -1.33 9.42 13.97
CA PRO A 17 -0.12 9.03 13.26
C PRO A 17 0.77 10.26 13.14
N ARG A 18 1.95 10.25 13.80
CA ARG A 18 3.01 11.24 13.54
C ARG A 18 3.06 11.43 12.03
N PRO A 19 3.00 12.67 11.51
CA PRO A 19 3.04 12.90 10.07
C PRO A 19 4.29 12.21 9.54
N ARG A 20 4.06 11.05 8.90
CA ARG A 20 5.12 10.25 8.29
C ARG A 20 5.75 11.16 7.26
N GLY A 21 7.05 11.39 7.45
CA GLY A 21 7.97 12.20 6.67
C GLY A 21 7.42 12.84 5.38
N ARG A 22 7.70 14.13 5.23
CA ARG A 22 7.70 14.89 3.97
C ARG A 22 8.74 14.33 2.97
N HIS A 23 8.69 13.03 2.68
CA HIS A 23 9.52 12.37 1.67
C HIS A 23 8.69 11.72 0.57
N ARG A 24 7.38 11.99 0.51
CA ARG A 24 6.54 11.56 -0.62
C ARG A 24 5.63 12.65 -1.14
N ALA A 25 6.23 13.84 -1.30
CA ALA A 25 5.65 14.94 -2.05
C ALA A 25 6.70 15.54 -3.00
N GLU A 26 7.53 14.70 -3.63
CA GLU A 26 8.30 15.08 -4.82
C GLU A 26 8.55 13.84 -5.69
N ARG A 27 7.47 13.38 -6.32
CA ARG A 27 7.55 13.01 -7.72
C ARG A 27 6.16 13.18 -8.27
N ALA A 28 5.98 14.29 -8.97
CA ALA A 28 4.98 14.40 -10.00
C ALA A 28 5.17 13.18 -10.93
N ALA A 29 4.42 12.12 -10.69
CA ALA A 29 4.20 11.11 -11.70
C ALA A 29 3.08 11.68 -12.57
N THR A 30 3.50 12.51 -13.53
CA THR A 30 2.78 12.69 -14.78
C THR A 30 2.21 11.34 -15.17
N VAL A 31 0.88 11.21 -15.14
CA VAL A 31 0.21 10.09 -15.79
C VAL A 31 0.72 10.10 -17.22
N PRO A 32 1.44 9.07 -17.71
CA PRO A 32 1.56 8.92 -19.14
C PRO A 32 0.14 8.59 -19.56
N GLN A 33 -0.54 9.55 -20.21
CA GLN A 33 -1.61 9.19 -21.13
C GLN A 33 -1.08 7.99 -21.92
N LEU A 34 -1.87 6.92 -21.93
CA LEU A 34 -1.60 5.70 -22.65
C LEU A 34 -1.57 6.05 -24.14
N LEU A 35 -0.46 6.62 -24.59
CA LEU A 35 -0.17 6.81 -25.99
C LEU A 35 -0.04 5.40 -26.54
N ALA A 36 -0.83 5.11 -27.58
CA ALA A 36 -0.81 3.85 -28.30
C ALA A 36 0.63 3.32 -28.41
N PRO A 37 0.88 2.01 -28.21
CA PRO A 37 2.22 1.48 -28.17
C PRO A 37 2.95 1.93 -29.44
N PRO A 38 4.08 2.65 -29.33
CA PRO A 38 4.87 2.90 -30.52
C PRO A 38 5.28 1.53 -31.05
N THR A 39 5.05 1.28 -32.34
CA THR A 39 5.62 0.14 -33.04
C THR A 39 7.13 0.24 -32.87
N ARG A 40 7.66 -0.40 -31.83
CA ARG A 40 9.08 -0.32 -31.50
C ARG A 40 9.82 -1.04 -32.63
N PRO A 41 10.72 -0.38 -33.37
CA PRO A 41 11.69 -1.14 -34.14
C PRO A 41 12.44 -2.02 -33.14
N ALA A 42 12.64 -3.29 -33.49
CA ALA A 42 13.38 -4.23 -32.67
C ALA A 42 14.79 -3.67 -32.42
N HIS A 43 14.99 -3.00 -31.29
CA HIS A 43 16.30 -2.54 -30.87
C HIS A 43 17.11 -3.78 -30.56
N ARG A 44 17.96 -4.20 -31.50
CA ARG A 44 19.09 -5.06 -31.20
C ARG A 44 20.02 -4.26 -30.29
N SER A 45 19.87 -4.44 -28.99
CA SER A 45 20.80 -3.86 -28.02
C SER A 45 22.15 -4.53 -28.20
N THR A 46 23.06 -3.89 -28.92
CA THR A 46 24.49 -4.26 -28.99
C THR A 46 25.23 -3.70 -27.77
N SER A 47 24.63 -3.80 -26.58
CA SER A 47 25.31 -3.41 -25.35
C SER A 47 26.22 -4.56 -24.89
N PRO A 48 27.44 -4.30 -24.40
CA PRO A 48 28.32 -5.33 -23.87
C PRO A 48 27.60 -6.13 -22.79
N ARG A 49 27.36 -7.41 -23.06
CA ARG A 49 26.72 -8.31 -22.08
C ARG A 49 27.71 -8.56 -20.95
N SER A 50 27.24 -8.45 -19.71
CA SER A 50 28.00 -9.00 -18.59
C SER A 50 28.16 -10.51 -18.81
N PRO A 51 29.26 -11.14 -18.35
CA PRO A 51 29.48 -12.59 -18.51
C PRO A 51 28.38 -13.46 -17.89
N TYR A 52 27.52 -12.86 -17.05
CA TYR A 52 26.41 -13.50 -16.37
C TYR A 52 25.03 -13.08 -16.91
N GLY A 53 24.99 -12.32 -18.00
CA GLY A 53 23.75 -11.92 -18.64
C GLY A 53 23.03 -13.12 -19.22
N LEU A 54 21.79 -13.35 -18.82
CA LEU A 54 20.94 -14.36 -19.47
C LEU A 54 20.81 -14.04 -20.96
N GLU A 55 21.04 -15.05 -21.81
CA GLU A 55 20.89 -14.94 -23.26
C GLU A 55 19.43 -14.65 -23.68
N SER A 56 18.48 -15.10 -22.86
CA SER A 56 17.04 -14.93 -23.08
C SER A 56 16.44 -13.96 -22.07
N PRO A 57 15.61 -12.99 -22.50
CA PRO A 57 14.87 -12.14 -21.57
C PRO A 57 14.01 -12.99 -20.65
N LEU A 58 14.09 -12.75 -19.34
CA LEU A 58 13.22 -13.41 -18.38
C LEU A 58 11.78 -12.94 -18.64
N LYS A 59 10.87 -13.87 -18.91
CA LYS A 59 9.45 -13.57 -19.01
C LYS A 59 8.89 -13.36 -17.61
N GLY A 60 8.64 -12.10 -17.26
CA GLY A 60 8.10 -11.73 -15.94
C GLY A 60 6.73 -12.37 -15.66
N GLU A 61 5.95 -12.66 -16.69
CA GLU A 61 4.66 -13.38 -16.61
C GLU A 61 4.80 -14.85 -16.19
N GLU A 62 5.95 -15.48 -16.46
CA GLU A 62 6.25 -16.86 -16.06
C GLU A 62 6.86 -16.92 -14.64
N THR A 63 7.14 -15.77 -14.01
CA THR A 63 7.77 -15.69 -12.68
C THR A 63 6.79 -15.13 -11.64
N ALA A 64 6.48 -15.92 -10.61
CA ALA A 64 5.66 -15.44 -9.50
C ALA A 64 6.38 -14.32 -8.74
N LEU A 65 5.73 -13.17 -8.59
CA LEU A 65 6.23 -12.06 -7.78
C LEU A 65 6.02 -12.37 -6.28
N VAL A 66 6.86 -13.25 -5.75
CA VAL A 66 6.88 -13.51 -4.30
C VAL A 66 7.62 -12.37 -3.61
N ARG A 67 7.00 -11.76 -2.61
CA ARG A 67 7.65 -10.78 -1.72
C ARG A 67 7.79 -11.39 -0.32
N PRO A 68 8.86 -12.17 -0.04
CA PRO A 68 8.98 -12.90 1.23
C PRO A 68 8.81 -12.03 2.48
N TYR A 69 9.29 -10.79 2.41
CA TYR A 69 9.19 -9.84 3.52
C TYR A 69 7.81 -9.23 3.73
N LEU A 70 6.92 -9.31 2.73
CA LEU A 70 5.55 -8.86 2.91
C LEU A 70 4.76 -9.78 3.82
N VAL A 71 4.97 -11.09 3.73
CA VAL A 71 4.18 -12.07 4.49
C VAL A 71 4.30 -11.80 6.00
N ALA A 72 5.52 -11.66 6.49
CA ALA A 72 5.78 -11.33 7.90
C ALA A 72 5.31 -9.92 8.29
N PHE A 73 5.18 -9.00 7.34
CA PHE A 73 4.62 -7.66 7.59
C PHE A 73 3.10 -7.73 7.73
N GLU A 74 2.43 -8.44 6.83
CA GLU A 74 0.98 -8.63 6.81
C GLU A 74 0.50 -9.38 8.07
N GLU A 75 1.23 -10.39 8.53
CA GLU A 75 0.92 -11.09 9.79
C GLU A 75 0.98 -10.15 11.00
N ARG A 76 2.04 -9.34 11.10
CA ARG A 76 2.17 -8.33 12.17
C ARG A 76 1.06 -7.28 12.08
N GLN A 77 0.68 -6.89 10.87
CA GLN A 77 -0.41 -5.94 10.65
C GLN A 77 -1.75 -6.51 11.14
N ARG A 78 -2.09 -7.74 10.75
CA ARG A 78 -3.30 -8.44 11.23
C ARG A 78 -3.32 -8.58 12.74
N GLN A 79 -2.19 -8.91 13.36
CA GLN A 79 -2.10 -9.03 14.82
C GLN A 79 -2.31 -7.68 15.51
N ARG A 80 -1.79 -6.58 14.94
CA ARG A 80 -2.02 -5.23 15.45
C ARG A 80 -3.48 -4.81 15.29
N GLU A 81 -4.10 -5.12 14.16
CA GLU A 81 -5.52 -4.85 13.91
C GLU A 81 -6.42 -5.58 14.90
N ARG A 82 -6.19 -6.87 15.15
CA ARG A 82 -6.94 -7.65 16.16
C ARG A 82 -6.81 -7.06 17.57
N ARG A 83 -5.59 -6.67 17.97
CA ARG A 83 -5.37 -6.04 19.27
C ARG A 83 -6.12 -4.72 19.39
N LEU A 84 -6.11 -3.91 18.32
CA LEU A 84 -6.84 -2.66 18.28
C LEU A 84 -8.34 -2.90 18.34
N ALA A 85 -8.87 -3.87 17.58
CA ALA A 85 -10.28 -4.25 17.61
C ALA A 85 -10.73 -4.65 19.02
N LEU A 86 -9.93 -5.45 19.73
CA LEU A 86 -10.21 -5.85 21.11
C LEU A 86 -10.26 -4.65 22.07
N VAL A 87 -9.27 -3.75 22.00
CA VAL A 87 -9.24 -2.54 22.83
C VAL A 87 -10.45 -1.66 22.54
N LEU A 88 -10.76 -1.47 21.26
CA LEU A 88 -11.86 -0.61 20.85
C LEU A 88 -13.23 -1.20 21.24
N ALA A 89 -13.40 -2.51 21.13
CA ALA A 89 -14.61 -3.20 21.57
C ALA A 89 -14.78 -3.14 23.09
N ALA A 90 -13.69 -3.36 23.86
CA ALA A 90 -13.74 -3.40 25.31
C ALA A 90 -13.96 -2.01 25.93
N ASP A 91 -13.23 -1.00 25.48
CA ASP A 91 -13.21 0.33 26.11
C ASP A 91 -14.29 1.26 25.55
N PHE A 92 -14.65 1.07 24.27
CA PHE A 92 -15.55 1.98 23.56
C PHE A 92 -16.80 1.29 22.98
N GLY A 93 -16.92 -0.04 23.08
CA GLY A 93 -18.04 -0.79 22.51
C GLY A 93 -18.08 -0.81 20.98
N ILE A 94 -16.98 -0.45 20.30
CA ILE A 94 -16.92 -0.42 18.85
C ILE A 94 -16.24 -1.68 18.35
N ASP A 95 -17.02 -2.57 17.75
CA ASP A 95 -16.52 -3.80 17.13
C ASP A 95 -16.12 -3.54 15.65
N LEU A 96 -14.83 -3.75 15.37
CA LEU A 96 -14.26 -3.64 14.03
C LEU A 96 -14.42 -4.94 13.22
N ASP A 97 -14.62 -6.08 13.88
CA ASP A 97 -14.84 -7.36 13.19
C ASP A 97 -16.25 -7.42 12.56
N GLN A 98 -17.19 -6.65 13.10
CA GLN A 98 -18.55 -6.51 12.56
C GLN A 98 -18.66 -5.47 11.43
N HIS A 99 -17.59 -4.71 11.14
CA HIS A 99 -17.60 -3.61 10.17
C HIS A 99 -17.39 -4.07 8.71
N VAL A 100 -18.30 -4.92 8.24
CA VAL A 100 -18.76 -4.87 6.84
C VAL A 100 -20.13 -4.18 6.79
N ILE A 101 -20.26 -3.04 7.47
CA ILE A 101 -21.40 -2.14 7.29
C ILE A 101 -21.14 -1.36 5.99
N GLY A 102 -21.42 -1.98 4.84
CA GLY A 102 -21.36 -1.32 3.53
C GLY A 102 -21.07 -2.19 2.31
N ALA A 103 -20.59 -3.42 2.46
CA ALA A 103 -20.22 -4.29 1.32
C ALA A 103 -21.09 -5.55 1.18
N ARG A 104 -22.41 -5.46 1.40
CA ARG A 104 -23.40 -6.39 0.81
C ARG A 104 -24.84 -5.87 0.92
N ARG A 105 -25.34 -5.28 -0.18
CA ARG A 105 -26.64 -5.58 -0.81
C ARG A 105 -26.67 -4.89 -2.18
N ALA A 106 -25.98 -5.49 -3.15
CA ALA A 106 -26.41 -5.43 -4.54
C ALA A 106 -27.27 -6.69 -4.73
N ALA A 107 -28.57 -6.50 -4.71
CA ALA A 107 -29.59 -7.43 -5.19
C ALA A 107 -30.47 -6.63 -6.15
#